data_AF-A0A3N5SHI7-F1
#
_entry.id   AF-A0A3N5SHI7-F1
#
_cell.length_a   1.000
_cell.length_b   1.000
_cell.length_c   1.000
_cell.angle_alpha   90.00
_cell.angle_beta   90.00
_cell.angle_gamma   90.00
#
_symmetry.space_group_name_H-M   'P 1'
#
loop_
_entity.id
_entity.type
_entity.pdbx_description
1 polymer ?
#
loop_
_entity_poly.entity_id
_entity_poly.type
_entity_poly.pdbx_seq_one_letter_code
_entity_poly.pdbx_strand_id
1 'polypeptide(L)'
;MARSEMHPVHRFEPWQVWPGSFDNPPVDGNFPDRPDLGPDITRATQIASMGSCFAREIKRRLLQRGFNYIAEETHHPASVHASAAWERVYSTACMRQIFEYTFEHWAPEVRWWRAPASGRIQDPYRRTILYDTLAEAEDDFARHREHSRRALTRAEVLILTLGLTEVWQDRGDGSTISLPAGPYVNEGGEMRRYEFRVSRYPENLANLERIHAIMAHHNPACRIIVTVSPVNLWATFRTDADVISASCNSKATLRAAADEFVARHPNVFYFPAFEMATIYQPLSGKNYFEEGRENFHVNKQTVKFIMNHFFKWYAPSEPFEPFDVNEV
;
A
#
# COMPACT_ATOMS: atom_id res chain seq x y z
N MET A 1 -8.94 3.96 34.02
CA MET A 1 -7.61 4.51 33.68
C MET A 1 -6.57 3.67 34.39
N ALA A 2 -5.67 3.04 33.65
CA ALA A 2 -4.58 2.27 34.24
C ALA A 2 -3.66 3.24 35.00
N ARG A 3 -3.47 3.02 36.30
CA ARG A 3 -2.51 3.80 37.08
C ARG A 3 -1.16 3.09 36.99
N SER A 4 -0.17 3.74 36.39
CA SER A 4 1.20 3.26 36.49
C SER A 4 1.80 3.79 37.78
N GLU A 5 2.20 2.91 38.70
CA GLU A 5 2.98 3.30 39.89
C GLU A 5 4.31 3.99 39.52
N MET A 6 4.83 3.70 38.32
CA MET A 6 6.06 4.30 37.77
C MET A 6 5.87 5.74 37.26
N HIS A 7 4.64 6.18 37.01
CA HIS A 7 4.33 7.53 36.54
C HIS A 7 3.20 8.16 37.38
N PRO A 8 3.46 8.45 38.67
CA PRO A 8 2.40 8.81 39.64
C PRO A 8 1.64 10.10 39.30
N VAL A 9 2.22 10.95 38.44
CA VAL A 9 1.62 12.23 38.01
C VAL A 9 0.81 12.08 36.71
N HIS A 10 1.10 11.07 35.88
CA HIS A 10 0.47 10.92 34.57
C HIS A 10 -0.59 9.81 34.62
N ARG A 11 -1.81 10.12 34.16
CA ARG A 11 -2.86 9.12 33.97
C ARG A 11 -2.91 8.74 32.50
N PHE A 12 -2.81 7.44 32.24
CA PHE A 12 -2.90 6.89 30.90
C PHE A 12 -4.31 6.36 30.64
N GLU A 13 -4.81 6.63 29.44
CA GLU A 13 -5.98 5.95 28.90
C GLU A 13 -5.65 4.49 28.55
N PRO A 14 -6.64 3.59 28.52
CA PRO A 14 -6.40 2.16 28.24
C PRO A 14 -5.61 1.90 26.95
N TRP A 15 -5.84 2.69 25.89
CA TRP A 15 -5.13 2.56 24.61
C TRP A 15 -3.67 3.06 24.65
N GLN A 16 -3.28 3.79 25.71
CA GLN A 16 -1.91 4.26 25.92
C GLN A 16 -1.07 3.25 26.72
N VAL A 17 -1.66 2.17 27.22
CA VAL A 17 -0.98 1.15 28.01
C VAL A 17 -1.00 -0.17 27.23
N TRP A 18 0.10 -0.92 27.31
CA TRP A 18 0.18 -2.22 26.65
C TRP A 18 -0.91 -3.19 27.16
N PRO A 19 -1.60 -3.94 26.28
CA PRO A 19 -2.62 -4.90 26.71
C PRO A 19 -2.07 -5.91 27.72
N GLY A 20 -2.76 -6.08 28.85
CA GLY A 20 -2.38 -6.99 29.93
C GLY A 20 -1.25 -6.50 30.83
N SER A 21 -0.74 -5.28 30.63
CA SER A 21 0.26 -4.68 31.54
C SER A 21 -0.40 -3.89 32.66
N PHE A 22 0.11 -4.09 33.89
CA PHE A 22 -0.46 -3.47 35.11
C PHE A 22 -1.97 -3.72 35.21
N ASP A 23 -2.76 -2.67 35.43
CA ASP A 23 -4.23 -2.73 35.51
C ASP A 23 -4.93 -2.72 34.14
N ASN A 24 -4.19 -2.70 33.04
CA ASN A 24 -4.78 -2.66 31.70
C ASN A 24 -5.28 -4.04 31.28
N PRO A 25 -6.51 -4.18 30.74
CA PRO A 25 -7.05 -5.48 30.35
C PRO A 25 -6.15 -6.23 29.36
N PRO A 26 -6.10 -7.58 29.41
CA PRO A 26 -5.42 -8.38 28.40
C PRO A 26 -6.08 -8.22 27.02
N VAL A 27 -5.42 -8.71 25.98
CA VAL A 27 -6.00 -8.76 24.63
C VAL A 27 -7.35 -9.49 24.63
N ASP A 28 -8.36 -8.86 24.03
CA ASP A 28 -9.75 -9.31 24.02
C ASP A 28 -10.29 -9.53 22.60
N GLY A 29 -9.44 -9.38 21.59
CA GLY A 29 -9.84 -9.42 20.18
C GLY A 29 -10.23 -8.07 19.60
N ASN A 30 -10.13 -6.98 20.37
CA ASN A 30 -10.24 -5.61 19.89
C ASN A 30 -8.87 -4.91 19.94
N PHE A 31 -8.37 -4.49 18.77
CA PHE A 31 -7.19 -3.64 18.71
C PHE A 31 -7.51 -2.30 19.41
N PRO A 32 -6.58 -1.73 20.21
CA PRO A 32 -6.85 -0.50 20.96
C PRO A 32 -7.28 0.67 20.07
N ASP A 33 -8.41 1.27 20.41
CA ASP A 33 -8.98 2.43 19.71
C ASP A 33 -8.41 3.71 20.33
N ARG A 34 -7.77 4.57 19.51
CA ARG A 34 -7.36 5.93 19.92
C ARG A 34 -8.39 6.98 19.48
N PRO A 35 -8.44 8.16 20.11
CA PRO A 35 -9.23 9.28 19.60
C PRO A 35 -8.78 9.70 18.18
N ASP A 36 -9.71 10.25 17.40
CA ASP A 36 -9.48 10.78 16.05
C ASP A 36 -8.85 9.74 15.09
N LEU A 37 -9.64 8.70 14.79
CA LEU A 37 -9.23 7.58 13.93
C LEU A 37 -9.11 7.98 12.46
N GLY A 38 -9.79 9.07 12.06
CA GLY A 38 -9.75 9.68 10.75
C GLY A 38 -11.14 9.83 10.12
N PRO A 39 -11.26 9.70 8.80
CA PRO A 39 -12.50 10.01 8.09
C PRO A 39 -13.64 9.04 8.40
N ASP A 40 -14.83 9.54 8.71
CA ASP A 40 -16.07 8.74 8.58
C ASP A 40 -16.37 8.53 7.08
N ILE A 41 -16.37 7.27 6.67
CA ILE A 41 -16.70 6.77 5.34
C ILE A 41 -18.06 6.09 5.39
N THR A 42 -18.85 6.34 4.36
CA THR A 42 -20.15 5.70 4.16
C THR A 42 -20.15 4.94 2.85
N ARG A 43 -21.22 4.21 2.57
CA ARG A 43 -21.42 3.57 1.27
C ARG A 43 -21.45 4.55 0.11
N ALA A 44 -21.73 5.83 0.36
CA ALA A 44 -21.71 6.87 -0.67
C ALA A 44 -20.28 7.40 -0.93
N THR A 45 -19.38 7.35 0.06
CA THR A 45 -18.03 7.90 -0.04
C THR A 45 -17.25 7.25 -1.17
N GLN A 46 -16.73 8.06 -2.10
CA GLN A 46 -15.93 7.61 -3.22
C GLN A 46 -14.52 7.23 -2.75
N ILE A 47 -14.23 5.94 -2.72
CA ILE A 47 -12.97 5.40 -2.20
C ILE A 47 -12.08 4.94 -3.35
N ALA A 48 -10.86 5.44 -3.41
CA ALA A 48 -9.80 4.90 -4.24
C ALA A 48 -8.73 4.19 -3.40
N SER A 49 -8.06 3.19 -3.98
CA SER A 49 -6.88 2.60 -3.34
C SER A 49 -5.79 2.22 -4.35
N MET A 50 -4.56 2.22 -3.87
CA MET A 50 -3.40 1.66 -4.57
C MET A 50 -2.40 1.07 -3.57
N GLY A 51 -1.59 0.12 -4.03
CA GLY A 51 -0.44 -0.35 -3.25
C GLY A 51 -0.11 -1.82 -3.41
N SER A 52 0.44 -2.40 -2.35
CA SER A 52 0.93 -3.79 -2.31
C SER A 52 -0.17 -4.84 -2.50
N CYS A 53 0.19 -6.13 -2.39
CA CYS A 53 -0.78 -7.24 -2.33
C CYS A 53 -1.94 -7.01 -1.34
N PHE A 54 -1.70 -6.35 -0.20
CA PHE A 54 -2.72 -6.11 0.80
C PHE A 54 -3.80 -5.10 0.34
N ALA A 55 -3.46 -4.20 -0.59
CA ALA A 55 -4.44 -3.28 -1.19
C ALA A 55 -5.59 -4.02 -1.92
N ARG A 56 -5.30 -5.20 -2.48
CA ARG A 56 -6.31 -6.08 -3.08
C ARG A 56 -7.31 -6.57 -2.06
N GLU A 57 -6.86 -6.95 -0.87
CA GLU A 57 -7.76 -7.39 0.20
C GLU A 57 -8.66 -6.24 0.67
N ILE A 58 -8.10 -5.04 0.84
CA ILE A 58 -8.89 -3.83 1.17
C ILE A 58 -9.96 -3.60 0.10
N LYS A 59 -9.59 -3.55 -1.19
CA LYS A 59 -10.52 -3.40 -2.31
C LYS A 59 -11.61 -4.47 -2.28
N ARG A 60 -11.22 -5.74 -2.16
CA ARG A 60 -12.16 -6.87 -2.16
C ARG A 60 -13.19 -6.75 -1.04
N ARG A 61 -12.76 -6.38 0.17
CA ARG A 61 -13.67 -6.27 1.32
C ARG A 61 -14.56 -5.03 1.27
N LEU A 62 -14.06 -3.91 0.73
CA LEU A 62 -14.89 -2.72 0.45
C LEU A 62 -16.01 -3.05 -0.55
N LEU A 63 -15.66 -3.71 -1.66
CA LEU A 63 -16.63 -4.15 -2.68
C LEU A 63 -17.61 -5.19 -2.12
N GLN A 64 -17.12 -6.18 -1.36
CA GLN A 64 -17.98 -7.19 -0.72
C GLN A 64 -19.00 -6.55 0.23
N ARG A 65 -18.59 -5.48 0.92
CA ARG A 65 -19.49 -4.69 1.78
C ARG A 65 -20.20 -3.59 1.04
N GLY A 66 -20.19 -3.51 -0.30
CA GLY A 66 -20.98 -2.55 -1.07
C GLY A 66 -20.63 -1.07 -0.83
N PHE A 67 -19.38 -0.76 -0.47
CA PHE A 67 -18.89 0.62 -0.46
C PHE A 67 -18.62 1.11 -1.88
N ASN A 68 -18.75 2.43 -2.11
CA ASN A 68 -18.52 3.07 -3.39
C ASN A 68 -17.03 3.15 -3.75
N TYR A 69 -16.49 1.99 -4.12
CA TYR A 69 -15.11 1.85 -4.57
C TYR A 69 -14.97 2.28 -6.04
N ILE A 70 -14.08 3.23 -6.32
CA ILE A 70 -13.77 3.65 -7.67
C ILE A 70 -12.97 2.54 -8.37
N ALA A 71 -13.55 1.95 -9.42
CA ALA A 71 -12.94 0.90 -10.23
C ALA A 71 -12.94 1.29 -11.71
N GLU A 72 -11.80 1.77 -12.19
CA GLU A 72 -11.51 2.03 -13.60
C GLU A 72 -10.84 0.78 -14.22
N GLU A 73 -10.92 0.66 -15.55
CA GLU A 73 -10.23 -0.39 -16.32
C GLU A 73 -10.54 -1.82 -15.84
N THR A 74 -11.77 -2.10 -15.41
CA THR A 74 -12.18 -3.39 -14.79
C THR A 74 -11.99 -4.61 -15.69
N HIS A 75 -11.92 -4.42 -17.02
CA HIS A 75 -11.59 -5.45 -17.99
C HIS A 75 -10.10 -5.83 -17.96
N HIS A 76 -9.23 -4.94 -17.46
CA HIS A 76 -7.80 -5.13 -17.45
C HIS A 76 -7.36 -5.90 -16.18
N PRO A 77 -6.58 -7.00 -16.29
CA PRO A 77 -6.18 -7.80 -15.13
C PRO A 77 -5.37 -7.02 -14.09
N ALA A 78 -4.59 -6.02 -14.52
CA ALA A 78 -3.87 -5.12 -13.62
C ALA A 78 -4.76 -4.22 -12.74
N SER A 79 -6.07 -4.12 -13.01
CA SER A 79 -7.01 -3.38 -12.15
C SER A 79 -7.39 -4.16 -10.88
N VAL A 80 -7.06 -5.45 -10.77
CA VAL A 80 -7.49 -6.30 -9.63
C VAL A 80 -7.02 -5.78 -8.28
N HIS A 81 -5.87 -5.09 -8.23
CA HIS A 81 -5.23 -4.67 -6.98
C HIS A 81 -5.57 -3.25 -6.53
N ALA A 82 -6.16 -2.43 -7.41
CA ALA A 82 -6.26 -0.98 -7.21
C ALA A 82 -7.46 -0.36 -7.95
N SER A 83 -7.59 0.97 -7.88
CA SER A 83 -8.69 1.71 -8.50
C SER A 83 -8.55 1.94 -10.01
N ALA A 84 -7.37 1.71 -10.57
CA ALA A 84 -7.10 1.71 -12.01
C ALA A 84 -6.09 0.59 -12.33
N ALA A 85 -5.70 0.41 -13.60
CA ALA A 85 -4.77 -0.63 -14.04
C ALA A 85 -3.30 -0.34 -13.66
N TRP A 86 -3.04 0.10 -12.43
CA TRP A 86 -1.72 0.34 -11.86
C TRP A 86 -0.98 -0.95 -11.46
N GLU A 87 -1.70 -2.08 -11.35
CA GLU A 87 -1.24 -3.33 -10.72
C GLU A 87 -0.82 -3.10 -9.24
N ARG A 88 0.05 -3.96 -8.71
CA ARG A 88 0.64 -3.85 -7.38
C ARG A 88 1.76 -2.84 -7.44
N VAL A 89 1.63 -1.84 -6.58
CA VAL A 89 2.59 -0.76 -6.45
C VAL A 89 3.24 -0.90 -5.08
N TYR A 90 4.47 -1.45 -5.05
CA TYR A 90 5.11 -1.79 -3.78
C TYR A 90 5.85 -0.62 -3.15
N SER A 91 6.64 0.12 -3.93
CA SER A 91 7.50 1.19 -3.43
C SER A 91 6.81 2.55 -3.53
N THR A 92 7.16 3.46 -2.62
CA THR A 92 6.69 4.85 -2.68
C THR A 92 7.15 5.57 -3.94
N ALA A 93 8.30 5.18 -4.52
CA ALA A 93 8.80 5.75 -5.78
C ALA A 93 7.89 5.39 -6.97
N CYS A 94 7.50 4.12 -7.09
CA CYS A 94 6.53 3.71 -8.10
C CYS A 94 5.17 4.36 -7.88
N MET A 95 4.73 4.51 -6.62
CA MET A 95 3.51 5.27 -6.30
C MET A 95 3.62 6.71 -6.79
N ARG A 96 4.67 7.45 -6.41
CA ARG A 96 4.90 8.83 -6.83
C ARG A 96 4.83 8.98 -8.34
N GLN A 97 5.50 8.10 -9.09
CA GLN A 97 5.50 8.14 -10.54
C GLN A 97 4.11 8.00 -11.16
N ILE A 98 3.18 7.29 -10.52
CA ILE A 98 1.78 7.23 -10.96
C ILE A 98 1.13 8.61 -10.92
N PHE A 99 1.33 9.36 -9.84
CA PHE A 99 0.81 10.72 -9.74
C PHE A 99 1.48 11.64 -10.75
N GLU A 100 2.81 11.55 -10.90
CA GLU A 100 3.59 12.36 -11.85
C GLU A 100 3.12 12.12 -13.29
N TYR A 101 3.05 10.87 -13.76
CA TYR A 101 2.62 10.61 -15.14
C TYR A 101 1.13 10.90 -15.37
N THR A 102 0.32 10.90 -14.31
CA THR A 102 -1.12 11.18 -14.42
C THR A 102 -1.36 12.67 -14.57
N PHE A 103 -0.67 13.49 -13.78
CA PHE A 103 -0.99 14.89 -13.60
C PHE A 103 -0.01 15.86 -14.24
N GLU A 104 1.23 15.43 -14.46
CA GLU A 104 2.34 16.29 -14.82
C GLU A 104 3.05 15.80 -16.10
N HIS A 105 4.06 16.55 -16.51
CA HIS A 105 4.94 16.10 -17.57
C HIS A 105 5.98 15.13 -17.01
N TRP A 106 5.72 13.84 -17.18
CA TRP A 106 6.63 12.77 -16.82
C TRP A 106 7.14 12.08 -18.09
N ALA A 107 8.45 12.20 -18.34
CA ALA A 107 9.11 11.72 -19.55
C ALA A 107 10.44 11.04 -19.17
N PRO A 108 10.42 9.76 -18.76
CA PRO A 108 11.65 9.01 -18.53
C PRO A 108 12.42 8.86 -19.84
N GLU A 109 13.74 8.76 -19.75
CA GLU A 109 14.63 8.50 -20.89
C GLU A 109 14.26 7.20 -21.61
N VAL A 110 13.78 6.21 -20.85
CA VAL A 110 13.24 4.96 -21.39
C VAL A 110 11.79 4.80 -20.96
N ARG A 111 10.85 5.15 -21.85
CA ARG A 111 9.42 4.93 -21.61
C ARG A 111 9.03 3.47 -21.78
N TRP A 112 9.53 2.81 -22.82
CA TRP A 112 9.12 1.47 -23.21
C TRP A 112 10.31 0.54 -23.33
N TRP A 113 10.13 -0.68 -22.82
CA TRP A 113 11.02 -1.78 -23.12
C TRP A 113 10.57 -2.48 -24.39
N ARG A 114 11.51 -2.82 -25.27
CA ARG A 114 11.27 -3.67 -26.43
C ARG A 114 12.00 -4.98 -26.24
N ALA A 115 11.26 -6.07 -26.10
CA ALA A 115 11.81 -7.40 -25.84
C ALA A 115 12.73 -7.84 -27.00
N PRO A 116 13.99 -8.23 -26.75
CA PRO A 116 14.97 -8.47 -27.81
C PRO A 116 14.61 -9.55 -28.84
N ALA A 117 13.93 -10.63 -28.42
CA ALA A 117 13.64 -11.76 -29.30
C ALA A 117 12.23 -11.66 -29.90
N SER A 118 11.21 -11.38 -29.07
CA SER A 118 9.82 -11.31 -29.50
C SER A 118 9.44 -9.96 -30.13
N GLY A 119 10.21 -8.91 -29.86
CA GLY A 119 9.91 -7.54 -30.31
C GLY A 119 8.72 -6.89 -29.60
N ARG A 120 8.08 -7.59 -28.65
CA ARG A 120 6.93 -7.09 -27.88
C ARG A 120 7.32 -5.87 -27.06
N ILE A 121 6.37 -4.96 -26.91
CA ILE A 121 6.54 -3.75 -26.09
C ILE A 121 6.07 -4.04 -24.68
N GLN A 122 6.87 -3.64 -23.69
CA GLN A 122 6.59 -3.83 -22.28
C GLN A 122 6.63 -2.49 -21.54
N ASP A 123 5.64 -2.24 -20.68
CA ASP A 123 5.71 -1.13 -19.72
C ASP A 123 6.64 -1.52 -18.55
N PRO A 124 7.77 -0.83 -18.33
CA PRO A 124 8.61 -1.14 -17.18
C PRO A 124 8.02 -0.62 -15.86
N TYR A 125 7.09 0.34 -15.90
CA TYR A 125 6.55 1.02 -14.73
C TYR A 125 5.21 0.44 -14.24
N ARG A 126 4.56 -0.41 -15.05
CA ARG A 126 3.37 -1.18 -14.68
C ARG A 126 3.62 -2.67 -14.85
N ARG A 127 3.38 -3.46 -13.80
CA ARG A 127 3.79 -4.86 -13.76
C ARG A 127 3.05 -5.70 -14.81
N THR A 128 3.81 -6.40 -15.66
CA THR A 128 3.30 -7.39 -16.64
C THR A 128 2.32 -6.79 -17.67
N ILE A 129 2.51 -5.53 -18.05
CA ILE A 129 1.78 -4.90 -19.14
C ILE A 129 2.58 -5.06 -20.44
N LEU A 130 1.96 -5.67 -21.45
CA LEU A 130 2.59 -6.04 -22.72
C LEU A 130 1.71 -5.69 -23.91
N TYR A 131 2.33 -5.25 -24.99
CA TYR A 131 1.68 -4.88 -26.24
C TYR A 131 2.44 -5.50 -27.43
N ASP A 132 1.76 -5.63 -28.56
CA ASP A 132 2.38 -6.16 -29.77
C ASP A 132 3.10 -5.04 -30.55
N THR A 133 2.60 -3.80 -30.45
CA THR A 133 3.21 -2.63 -31.10
C THR A 133 3.38 -1.43 -30.17
N LEU A 134 4.27 -0.50 -30.56
CA LEU A 134 4.48 0.75 -29.82
C LEU A 134 3.26 1.67 -29.89
N ALA A 135 2.56 1.69 -31.02
CA ALA A 135 1.35 2.51 -31.18
C ALA A 135 0.25 2.08 -30.20
N GLU A 136 0.02 0.78 -30.06
CA GLU A 136 -0.92 0.25 -29.06
C GLU A 136 -0.52 0.61 -27.63
N ALA A 137 0.78 0.54 -27.33
CA ALA A 137 1.31 0.89 -26.02
C ALA A 137 1.06 2.37 -25.67
N GLU A 138 1.33 3.28 -26.61
CA GLU A 138 1.09 4.72 -26.45
C GLU A 138 -0.40 5.04 -26.31
N ASP A 139 -1.24 4.46 -27.18
CA ASP A 139 -2.70 4.66 -27.15
C ASP A 139 -3.30 4.15 -25.84
N ASP A 140 -2.88 2.97 -25.38
CA ASP A 140 -3.30 2.44 -24.10
C ASP A 140 -2.84 3.28 -22.93
N PHE A 141 -1.58 3.71 -22.92
CA PHE A 141 -1.07 4.56 -21.85
C PHE A 141 -1.77 5.92 -21.80
N ALA A 142 -2.11 6.50 -22.96
CA ALA A 142 -2.91 7.73 -23.02
C ALA A 142 -4.28 7.55 -22.35
N ARG A 143 -4.99 6.44 -22.65
CA ARG A 143 -6.26 6.11 -21.97
C ARG A 143 -6.05 5.85 -20.48
N HIS A 144 -5.04 5.08 -20.12
CA HIS A 144 -4.71 4.73 -18.75
C HIS A 144 -4.45 5.98 -17.88
N ARG A 145 -3.78 7.01 -18.41
CA ARG A 145 -3.60 8.29 -17.72
C ARG A 145 -4.92 8.98 -17.42
N GLU A 146 -5.88 8.92 -18.34
CA GLU A 146 -7.20 9.51 -18.17
C GLU A 146 -8.05 8.71 -17.14
N HIS A 147 -7.97 7.38 -17.15
CA HIS A 147 -8.52 6.52 -16.09
C HIS A 147 -7.90 6.84 -14.72
N SER A 148 -6.57 6.95 -14.65
CA SER A 148 -5.83 7.29 -13.44
C SER A 148 -6.24 8.65 -12.90
N ARG A 149 -6.37 9.65 -13.78
CA ARG A 149 -6.82 11.00 -13.45
C ARG A 149 -8.21 10.95 -12.83
N ARG A 150 -9.18 10.29 -13.47
CA ARG A 150 -10.54 10.17 -12.92
C ARG A 150 -10.56 9.48 -11.55
N ALA A 151 -9.80 8.41 -11.37
CA ALA A 151 -9.73 7.72 -10.09
C ALA A 151 -9.21 8.63 -8.97
N LEU A 152 -8.13 9.38 -9.24
CA LEU A 152 -7.49 10.24 -8.25
C LEU A 152 -8.26 11.55 -8.00
N THR A 153 -8.89 12.14 -9.01
CA THR A 153 -9.66 13.39 -8.84
C THR A 153 -11.03 13.18 -8.20
N ARG A 154 -11.62 11.98 -8.32
CA ARG A 154 -12.93 11.65 -7.73
C ARG A 154 -12.85 11.08 -6.32
N ALA A 155 -11.66 10.71 -5.85
CA ALA A 155 -11.48 10.08 -4.55
C ALA A 155 -11.77 11.08 -3.42
N GLU A 156 -12.78 10.82 -2.61
CA GLU A 156 -12.96 11.49 -1.32
C GLU A 156 -12.00 10.91 -0.27
N VAL A 157 -11.73 9.60 -0.38
CA VAL A 157 -10.73 8.90 0.42
C VAL A 157 -9.79 8.11 -0.49
N LEU A 158 -8.49 8.32 -0.33
CA LEU A 158 -7.43 7.58 -1.01
C LEU A 158 -6.66 6.72 -0.02
N ILE A 159 -6.67 5.40 -0.22
CA ILE A 159 -5.93 4.45 0.61
C ILE A 159 -4.60 4.07 -0.06
N LEU A 160 -3.49 4.40 0.59
CA LEU A 160 -2.13 4.07 0.14
C LEU A 160 -1.56 2.93 1.00
N THR A 161 -1.37 1.75 0.40
CA THR A 161 -0.81 0.57 1.08
C THR A 161 0.67 0.38 0.75
N LEU A 162 1.55 0.82 1.65
CA LEU A 162 3.00 0.78 1.46
C LEU A 162 3.54 -0.65 1.53
N GLY A 163 4.29 -1.06 0.50
CA GLY A 163 4.70 -2.43 0.30
C GLY A 163 6.13 -2.72 0.74
N LEU A 164 7.10 -2.20 -0.02
CA LEU A 164 8.50 -2.62 0.03
C LEU A 164 9.45 -1.43 -0.21
N THR A 165 10.69 -1.57 0.23
CA THR A 165 11.77 -0.56 0.07
C THR A 165 12.79 -0.93 -0.99
N GLU A 166 12.82 -2.19 -1.41
CA GLU A 166 13.66 -2.67 -2.51
C GLU A 166 13.13 -2.15 -3.84
N VAL A 167 13.98 -1.44 -4.57
CA VAL A 167 13.66 -0.79 -5.84
C VAL A 167 14.73 -1.06 -6.88
N TRP A 168 14.35 -0.97 -8.14
CA TRP A 168 15.26 -0.97 -9.28
C TRP A 168 15.16 0.38 -9.96
N GLN A 169 16.21 1.17 -9.87
CA GLN A 169 16.25 2.55 -10.33
C GLN A 169 17.10 2.67 -11.59
N ASP A 170 16.61 3.43 -12.56
CA ASP A 170 17.35 3.83 -13.74
C ASP A 170 18.48 4.79 -13.35
N ARG A 171 19.72 4.47 -13.76
CA ARG A 171 20.91 5.27 -13.46
C ARG A 171 20.94 6.61 -14.19
N GLY A 172 20.22 6.74 -15.32
CA GLY A 172 20.23 7.94 -16.15
C GLY A 172 19.36 9.04 -15.57
N ASP A 173 18.09 8.72 -15.29
CA ASP A 173 17.07 9.72 -14.92
C ASP A 173 16.48 9.53 -13.51
N GLY A 174 16.87 8.46 -12.80
CA GLY A 174 16.37 8.17 -11.45
C GLY A 174 14.95 7.60 -11.39
N SER A 175 14.31 7.33 -12.53
CA SER A 175 13.01 6.65 -12.59
C SER A 175 13.12 5.22 -12.04
N THR A 176 12.07 4.72 -11.40
CA THR A 176 12.03 3.41 -10.75
C THR A 176 11.09 2.49 -11.51
N ILE A 177 11.61 1.35 -11.97
CA ILE A 177 10.81 0.33 -12.64
C ILE A 177 10.02 -0.50 -11.62
N SER A 178 8.88 -1.04 -12.05
CA SER A 178 7.99 -1.84 -11.20
C SER A 178 8.66 -3.13 -10.70
N LEU A 179 9.32 -3.86 -11.61
CA LEU A 179 10.06 -5.09 -11.35
C LEU A 179 10.96 -5.41 -12.56
N PRO A 180 12.20 -5.88 -12.35
CA PRO A 180 13.05 -6.40 -13.43
C PRO A 180 12.55 -7.80 -13.85
N ALA A 181 11.43 -7.86 -14.56
CA ALA A 181 10.81 -9.10 -14.99
C ALA A 181 10.12 -8.94 -16.35
N GLY A 182 9.53 -10.04 -16.84
CA GLY A 182 8.77 -10.07 -18.09
C GLY A 182 9.65 -10.36 -19.31
N PRO A 183 9.05 -10.38 -20.51
CA PRO A 183 9.73 -10.69 -21.77
C PRO A 183 11.03 -9.92 -21.98
N TYR A 184 11.07 -8.62 -21.67
CA TYR A 184 12.31 -7.84 -21.86
C TYR A 184 13.49 -8.42 -21.10
N VAL A 185 13.32 -8.72 -19.81
CA VAL A 185 14.37 -9.28 -18.98
C VAL A 185 14.67 -10.74 -19.34
N ASN A 186 13.62 -11.54 -19.53
CA ASN A 186 13.74 -12.97 -19.82
C ASN A 186 14.40 -13.25 -21.19
N GLU A 187 14.32 -12.31 -22.13
CA GLU A 187 14.91 -12.42 -23.47
C GLU A 187 16.28 -11.70 -23.58
N GLY A 188 16.88 -11.32 -22.45
CA GLY A 188 18.24 -10.75 -22.42
C GLY A 188 18.32 -9.25 -22.67
N GLY A 189 17.27 -8.49 -22.32
CA GLY A 189 17.28 -7.04 -22.35
C GLY A 189 18.40 -6.44 -21.49
N GLU A 190 18.89 -5.26 -21.86
CA GLU A 190 19.99 -4.58 -21.16
C GLU A 190 19.49 -4.06 -19.81
N MET A 191 19.99 -4.67 -18.72
CA MET A 191 19.62 -4.36 -17.34
C MET A 191 20.71 -3.60 -16.57
N ARG A 192 21.92 -3.42 -17.11
CA ARG A 192 23.02 -2.65 -16.46
C ARG A 192 22.65 -1.18 -16.22
N ARG A 193 21.69 -0.68 -17.00
CA ARG A 193 21.09 0.66 -16.84
C ARG A 193 20.31 0.79 -15.52
N TYR A 194 19.79 -0.31 -14.98
CA TYR A 194 19.03 -0.32 -13.74
C TYR A 194 19.88 -0.81 -12.59
N GLU A 195 19.75 -0.17 -11.44
CA GLU A 195 20.43 -0.55 -10.22
C GLU A 195 19.47 -0.92 -9.11
N PHE A 196 19.77 -2.03 -8.46
CA PHE A 196 19.11 -2.40 -7.23
C PHE A 196 19.50 -1.42 -6.12
N ARG A 197 18.51 -0.88 -5.42
CA ARG A 197 18.69 -0.04 -4.23
C ARG A 197 17.68 -0.40 -3.15
N VAL A 198 18.06 -0.13 -1.91
CA VAL A 198 17.13 -0.13 -0.78
C VAL A 198 16.82 1.33 -0.45
N SER A 199 15.62 1.78 -0.83
CA SER A 199 15.15 3.13 -0.52
C SER A 199 15.10 3.35 0.99
N ARG A 200 15.56 4.52 1.45
CA ARG A 200 15.66 4.88 2.86
C ARG A 200 14.54 5.80 3.29
N TYR A 201 14.44 6.03 4.60
CA TYR A 201 13.45 6.92 5.21
C TYR A 201 13.27 8.26 4.47
N PRO A 202 14.31 9.07 4.19
CA PRO A 202 14.13 10.38 3.56
C PRO A 202 13.58 10.28 2.14
N GLU A 203 13.96 9.25 1.38
CA GLU A 203 13.46 9.02 0.01
C GLU A 203 11.99 8.63 0.03
N ASN A 204 11.60 7.75 0.95
CA ASN A 204 10.20 7.32 1.09
C ASN A 204 9.29 8.46 1.55
N LEU A 205 9.74 9.27 2.52
CA LEU A 205 9.03 10.45 2.95
C LEU A 205 8.90 11.47 1.81
N ALA A 206 9.99 11.78 1.10
CA ALA A 206 9.95 12.70 -0.05
C ALA A 206 8.97 12.26 -1.14
N ASN A 207 8.88 10.95 -1.40
CA ASN A 207 7.89 10.41 -2.34
C ASN A 207 6.44 10.65 -1.85
N LEU A 208 6.16 10.42 -0.57
CA LEU A 208 4.83 10.67 0.02
C LEU A 208 4.47 12.16 0.01
N GLU A 209 5.41 13.03 0.36
CA GLU A 209 5.25 14.48 0.29
C GLU A 209 4.97 14.93 -1.15
N ARG A 210 5.63 14.33 -2.14
CA ARG A 210 5.39 14.64 -3.54
C ARG A 210 3.98 14.22 -3.99
N ILE A 211 3.53 13.04 -3.58
CA ILE A 211 2.16 12.57 -3.82
C ILE A 211 1.15 13.54 -3.21
N HIS A 212 1.37 13.95 -1.95
CA HIS A 212 0.50 14.91 -1.27
C HIS A 212 0.46 16.25 -2.00
N ALA A 213 1.60 16.80 -2.40
CA ALA A 213 1.65 18.07 -3.13
C ALA A 213 0.86 18.03 -4.45
N ILE A 214 0.93 16.92 -5.20
CA ILE A 214 0.13 16.73 -6.42
C ILE A 214 -1.36 16.67 -6.08
N MET A 215 -1.74 15.91 -5.04
CA MET A 215 -3.14 15.79 -4.61
C MET A 215 -3.70 17.09 -4.05
N ALA A 216 -2.90 17.88 -3.33
CA ALA A 216 -3.29 19.19 -2.83
C ALA A 216 -3.65 20.16 -3.97
N HIS A 217 -3.06 19.99 -5.16
CA HIS A 217 -3.40 20.78 -6.33
C HIS A 217 -4.63 20.25 -7.08
N HIS A 218 -4.72 18.93 -7.29
CA HIS A 218 -5.74 18.33 -8.16
C HIS A 218 -7.00 17.83 -7.45
N ASN A 219 -6.91 17.55 -6.16
CA ASN A 219 -8.02 17.09 -5.32
C ASN A 219 -7.76 17.44 -3.85
N PRO A 220 -7.77 18.74 -3.47
CA PRO A 220 -7.44 19.21 -2.13
C PRO A 220 -8.40 18.71 -1.03
N ALA A 221 -9.61 18.27 -1.40
CA ALA A 221 -10.58 17.74 -0.45
C ALA A 221 -10.33 16.26 -0.10
N CYS A 222 -9.44 15.58 -0.82
CA CYS A 222 -9.14 14.17 -0.60
C CYS A 222 -8.53 13.95 0.79
N ARG A 223 -9.07 12.97 1.52
CA ARG A 223 -8.48 12.46 2.77
C ARG A 223 -7.66 11.21 2.45
N ILE A 224 -6.44 11.13 2.98
CA ILE A 224 -5.53 10.02 2.67
C ILE A 224 -5.42 9.10 3.88
N ILE A 225 -5.64 7.80 3.69
CA ILE A 225 -5.34 6.77 4.68
C ILE A 225 -4.08 6.04 4.23
N VAL A 226 -3.00 6.12 5.01
CA VAL A 226 -1.76 5.39 4.77
C VAL A 226 -1.70 4.17 5.68
N THR A 227 -1.30 3.03 5.14
CA THR A 227 -1.10 1.80 5.90
C THR A 227 0.16 1.09 5.42
N VAL A 228 0.87 0.43 6.33
CA VAL A 228 1.98 -0.48 5.95
C VAL A 228 1.42 -1.89 5.74
N SER A 229 1.81 -2.53 4.65
CA SER A 229 1.41 -3.89 4.31
C SER A 229 2.03 -4.90 5.26
N PRO A 230 1.26 -5.80 5.91
CA PRO A 230 1.79 -6.89 6.73
C PRO A 230 2.40 -8.05 5.94
N VAL A 231 2.22 -8.10 4.62
CA VAL A 231 2.86 -9.11 3.75
C VAL A 231 4.38 -8.90 3.68
N ASN A 232 5.16 -9.93 3.96
CA ASN A 232 6.62 -9.91 3.96
C ASN A 232 7.22 -10.07 2.55
N LEU A 233 8.53 -9.82 2.41
CA LEU A 233 9.25 -10.17 1.18
C LEU A 233 9.21 -11.69 1.01
N TRP A 234 8.89 -12.13 -0.21
CA TRP A 234 9.10 -13.52 -0.59
C TRP A 234 10.59 -13.84 -0.75
N ALA A 235 11.33 -12.93 -1.37
CA ALA A 235 12.77 -13.00 -1.59
C ALA A 235 13.35 -11.58 -1.54
N THR A 236 14.64 -11.46 -1.27
CA THR A 236 15.39 -10.20 -1.25
C THR A 236 16.50 -10.24 -2.30
N PHE A 237 16.76 -9.10 -2.95
CA PHE A 237 17.94 -8.92 -3.81
C PHE A 237 19.19 -8.51 -3.01
N ARG A 238 19.06 -8.31 -1.71
CA ARG A 238 20.18 -7.96 -0.83
C ARG A 238 21.14 -9.14 -0.71
N THR A 239 22.43 -8.82 -0.75
CA THR A 239 23.52 -9.78 -0.49
C THR A 239 24.09 -9.63 0.93
N ASP A 240 23.59 -8.67 1.71
CA ASP A 240 24.07 -8.30 3.04
C ASP A 240 23.05 -8.58 4.16
N ALA A 241 21.90 -9.19 3.84
CA ALA A 241 20.86 -9.53 4.81
C ALA A 241 20.02 -10.72 4.32
N ASP A 242 19.51 -11.52 5.26
CA ASP A 242 18.49 -12.53 4.98
C ASP A 242 17.11 -11.87 4.73
N VAL A 243 16.18 -12.63 4.13
CA VAL A 243 14.85 -12.12 3.74
C VAL A 243 14.00 -11.65 4.93
N ILE A 244 14.19 -12.21 6.13
CA ILE A 244 13.45 -11.82 7.34
C ILE A 244 13.98 -10.47 7.81
N SER A 245 15.30 -10.33 7.96
CA SER A 245 15.95 -9.07 8.32
C SER A 245 15.66 -7.96 7.30
N ALA A 246 15.68 -8.29 6.00
CA ALA A 246 15.31 -7.37 4.93
C ALA A 246 13.84 -6.94 5.02
N SER A 247 12.93 -7.88 5.33
CA SER A 247 11.50 -7.58 5.53
C SER A 247 11.31 -6.63 6.71
N CYS A 248 11.92 -6.94 7.86
CA CYS A 248 11.87 -6.08 9.04
C CYS A 248 12.39 -4.66 8.74
N ASN A 249 13.54 -4.54 8.06
CA ASN A 249 14.09 -3.25 7.66
C ASN A 249 13.12 -2.47 6.76
N SER A 250 12.50 -3.16 5.81
CA SER A 250 11.55 -2.56 4.88
C SER A 250 10.32 -2.01 5.60
N LYS A 251 9.68 -2.83 6.47
CA LYS A 251 8.47 -2.43 7.20
C LYS A 251 8.75 -1.32 8.20
N ALA A 252 9.85 -1.41 8.96
CA ALA A 252 10.22 -0.38 9.91
C ALA A 252 10.51 0.96 9.22
N THR A 253 11.20 0.95 8.08
CA THR A 253 11.49 2.16 7.30
C THR A 253 10.22 2.82 6.78
N LEU A 254 9.32 2.03 6.18
CA LEU A 254 8.04 2.54 5.66
C LEU A 254 7.13 3.02 6.78
N ARG A 255 7.11 2.34 7.93
CA ARG A 255 6.32 2.74 9.09
C ARG A 255 6.78 4.07 9.67
N ALA A 256 8.10 4.28 9.77
CA ALA A 256 8.66 5.55 10.20
C ALA A 256 8.30 6.68 9.22
N ALA A 257 8.43 6.45 7.91
CA ALA A 257 8.06 7.44 6.90
C ALA A 257 6.56 7.78 6.93
N ALA A 258 5.70 6.77 7.14
CA ALA A 258 4.26 6.99 7.28
C ALA A 258 3.91 7.79 8.54
N ASP A 259 4.64 7.60 9.65
CA ASP A 259 4.43 8.35 10.89
C ASP A 259 4.68 9.85 10.69
N GLU A 260 5.85 10.18 10.15
CA GLU A 260 6.24 11.57 9.89
C GLU A 260 5.29 12.22 8.88
N PHE A 261 4.88 11.49 7.84
CA PHE A 261 3.94 11.99 6.85
C PHE A 261 2.58 12.32 7.47
N VAL A 262 2.06 11.48 8.36
CA VAL A 262 0.81 11.72 9.09
C VAL A 262 0.95 12.91 10.06
N ALA A 263 2.09 13.04 10.74
CA ALA A 263 2.34 14.15 11.65
C ALA A 263 2.36 15.52 10.95
N ARG A 264 2.71 15.56 9.66
CA ARG A 264 2.83 16.79 8.87
C ARG A 264 1.53 17.25 8.21
N HIS A 265 0.53 16.38 8.08
CA HIS A 265 -0.63 16.64 7.23
C HIS A 265 -1.94 16.30 7.93
N PRO A 266 -2.82 17.29 8.20
CA PRO A 266 -4.06 17.07 8.95
C PRO A 266 -5.10 16.21 8.21
N ASN A 267 -4.99 16.09 6.88
CA ASN A 267 -5.87 15.26 6.06
C ASN A 267 -5.31 13.85 5.79
N VAL A 268 -4.23 13.47 6.48
CA VAL A 268 -3.57 12.17 6.33
C VAL A 268 -3.68 11.38 7.64
N PHE A 269 -4.08 10.12 7.54
CA PHE A 269 -4.36 9.25 8.68
C PHE A 269 -3.60 7.93 8.55
N TYR A 270 -3.12 7.39 9.66
CA TYR A 270 -2.49 6.06 9.68
C TYR A 270 -3.47 4.98 10.09
N PHE A 271 -3.57 3.91 9.28
CA PHE A 271 -4.26 2.68 9.65
C PHE A 271 -3.25 1.56 9.98
N PRO A 272 -3.25 0.99 11.19
CA PRO A 272 -2.19 0.11 11.69
C PRO A 272 -2.40 -1.37 11.31
N ALA A 273 -2.63 -1.65 10.02
CA ALA A 273 -2.80 -3.04 9.56
C ALA A 273 -1.55 -3.90 9.82
N PHE A 274 -0.35 -3.30 9.73
CA PHE A 274 0.91 -3.97 10.00
C PHE A 274 1.02 -4.42 11.45
N GLU A 275 0.72 -3.54 12.39
CA GLU A 275 0.80 -3.80 13.83
C GLU A 275 -0.31 -4.75 14.30
N MET A 276 -1.52 -4.62 13.74
CA MET A 276 -2.62 -5.57 13.96
C MET A 276 -2.19 -7.00 13.63
N ALA A 277 -1.54 -7.21 12.49
CA ALA A 277 -1.07 -8.53 12.07
C ALA A 277 0.16 -9.01 12.86
N THR A 278 1.18 -8.16 12.99
CA THR A 278 2.52 -8.60 13.41
C THR A 278 2.75 -8.52 14.92
N ILE A 279 1.94 -7.74 15.64
CA ILE A 279 2.06 -7.56 17.08
C ILE A 279 0.81 -8.09 17.77
N TYR A 280 -0.37 -7.60 17.40
CA TYR A 280 -1.61 -7.90 18.15
C TYR A 280 -2.08 -9.35 17.98
N GLN A 281 -2.06 -9.91 16.76
CA GLN A 281 -2.42 -11.33 16.57
C GLN A 281 -1.48 -12.27 17.36
N PRO A 282 -0.14 -12.14 17.31
CA PRO A 282 0.75 -12.93 18.15
C PRO A 282 0.50 -12.76 19.66
N LEU A 283 0.22 -11.54 20.13
CA LEU A 283 -0.15 -11.32 21.54
C LEU A 283 -1.42 -12.06 21.94
N SER A 284 -2.32 -12.30 20.98
CA SER A 284 -3.55 -13.08 21.16
C SER A 284 -3.33 -14.59 20.95
N GLY A 285 -2.08 -15.06 20.84
CA GLY A 285 -1.74 -16.46 20.59
C GLY A 285 -2.07 -16.95 19.18
N LYS A 286 -2.29 -16.04 18.21
CA LYS A 286 -2.69 -16.38 16.84
C LYS A 286 -1.53 -16.21 15.86
N ASN A 287 -1.38 -17.17 14.95
CA ASN A 287 -0.51 -17.02 13.79
C ASN A 287 -1.19 -16.12 12.74
N TYR A 288 -0.41 -15.26 12.07
CA TYR A 288 -0.90 -14.39 11.01
C TYR A 288 -0.45 -14.83 9.61
N PHE A 289 0.47 -15.78 9.49
CA PHE A 289 0.94 -16.28 8.20
C PHE A 289 -0.07 -17.22 7.55
N GLU A 290 -0.16 -17.14 6.23
CA GLU A 290 -0.84 -18.14 5.40
C GLU A 290 -0.11 -19.49 5.45
N GLU A 291 -0.82 -20.58 5.18
CA GLU A 291 -0.22 -21.91 5.12
C GLU A 291 0.35 -22.24 3.73
N GLY A 292 1.24 -23.23 3.65
CA GLY A 292 1.79 -23.72 2.38
C GLY A 292 2.91 -22.86 1.80
N ARG A 293 2.99 -22.78 0.46
CA ARG A 293 4.12 -22.15 -0.26
C ARG A 293 4.10 -20.62 -0.25
N GLU A 294 2.98 -20.02 0.15
CA GLU A 294 2.80 -18.57 0.25
C GLU A 294 2.90 -18.06 1.70
N ASN A 295 3.61 -18.78 2.57
CA ASN A 295 3.78 -18.50 4.00
C ASN A 295 4.48 -17.17 4.36
N PHE A 296 4.67 -16.26 3.41
CA PHE A 296 5.08 -14.87 3.60
C PHE A 296 3.89 -13.89 3.47
N HIS A 297 2.72 -14.38 3.03
CA HIS A 297 1.45 -13.67 3.03
C HIS A 297 0.72 -13.79 4.36
N VAL A 298 -0.25 -12.88 4.54
CA VAL A 298 -1.14 -12.87 5.70
C VAL A 298 -2.35 -13.75 5.45
N ASN A 299 -2.72 -14.57 6.43
CA ASN A 299 -3.86 -15.48 6.35
C ASN A 299 -5.21 -14.74 6.32
N LYS A 300 -6.23 -15.44 5.81
CA LYS A 300 -7.59 -14.91 5.69
C LYS A 300 -8.19 -14.48 7.03
N GLN A 301 -7.93 -15.20 8.12
CA GLN A 301 -8.47 -14.85 9.45
C GLN A 301 -7.94 -13.48 9.89
N THR A 302 -6.64 -13.23 9.71
CA THR A 302 -6.02 -11.95 10.04
C THR A 302 -6.50 -10.84 9.12
N VAL A 303 -6.68 -11.10 7.82
CA VAL A 303 -7.30 -10.12 6.90
C VAL A 303 -8.70 -9.73 7.37
N LYS A 304 -9.53 -10.70 7.75
CA LYS A 304 -10.89 -10.45 8.29
C LYS A 304 -10.83 -9.64 9.59
N PHE A 305 -9.92 -9.99 10.50
CA PHE A 305 -9.67 -9.23 11.74
C PHE A 305 -9.32 -7.77 11.46
N ILE A 306 -8.34 -7.52 10.58
CA ILE A 306 -7.91 -6.16 10.22
C ILE A 306 -9.08 -5.39 9.62
N MET A 307 -9.82 -5.99 8.69
CA MET A 307 -10.91 -5.29 8.01
C MET A 307 -12.11 -5.06 8.91
N ASN A 308 -12.40 -5.92 9.89
CA ASN A 308 -13.39 -5.64 10.93
C ASN A 308 -13.03 -4.36 11.70
N HIS A 309 -11.76 -4.17 12.05
CA HIS A 309 -11.31 -2.94 12.70
C HIS A 309 -11.34 -1.74 11.75
N PHE A 310 -10.96 -1.92 10.48
CA PHE A 310 -11.08 -0.86 9.48
C PHE A 310 -12.51 -0.31 9.40
N PHE A 311 -13.52 -1.19 9.32
CA PHE A 311 -14.92 -0.76 9.26
C PHE A 311 -15.44 -0.19 10.58
N LYS A 312 -15.01 -0.75 11.73
CA LYS A 312 -15.35 -0.18 13.04
C LYS A 312 -14.84 1.25 13.19
N TRP A 313 -13.64 1.53 12.66
CA TRP A 313 -12.97 2.81 12.84
C TRP A 313 -13.44 3.86 11.84
N TYR A 314 -13.56 3.46 10.58
CA TYR A 314 -13.83 4.39 9.50
C TYR A 314 -15.28 4.40 9.07
N ALA A 315 -16.11 3.41 9.40
CA ALA A 315 -17.54 3.42 9.04
C ALA A 315 -18.47 3.30 10.27
N PRO A 316 -18.26 4.08 11.35
CA PRO A 316 -19.10 4.00 12.56
C PRO A 316 -20.57 4.34 12.30
N SER A 317 -20.86 5.08 11.23
CA SER A 317 -22.22 5.46 10.82
C SER A 317 -22.94 4.40 9.98
N GLU A 318 -22.26 3.32 9.59
CA GLU A 318 -22.83 2.23 8.78
C GLU A 318 -23.16 1.01 9.67
N PRO A 319 -24.16 0.17 9.29
CA PRO A 319 -24.40 -1.08 9.97
C PRO A 319 -23.13 -1.96 10.00
N PHE A 320 -22.70 -2.34 11.20
CA PHE A 320 -21.51 -3.16 11.40
C PHE A 320 -21.88 -4.63 11.59
N GLU A 321 -21.65 -5.43 10.55
CA GLU A 321 -21.63 -6.89 10.62
C GLU A 321 -20.17 -7.37 10.50
N PRO A 322 -19.58 -7.97 11.55
CA PRO A 322 -18.20 -8.45 11.48
C PRO A 322 -18.09 -9.66 10.54
N PHE A 323 -17.02 -9.73 9.75
CA PHE A 323 -16.66 -10.97 9.08
C PHE A 323 -16.37 -12.04 10.13
N ASP A 324 -16.91 -13.25 9.95
CA ASP A 324 -16.56 -14.40 10.78
C ASP A 324 -15.09 -14.75 10.56
N VAL A 325 -14.26 -14.49 11.57
CA VAL A 325 -12.82 -14.73 11.53
C VAL A 325 -12.46 -16.22 11.53
N ASN A 326 -13.40 -17.13 11.83
CA ASN A 326 -13.15 -18.57 11.85
C ASN A 326 -13.57 -19.27 10.56
N GLU A 327 -14.38 -18.62 9.72
CA GLU A 327 -14.80 -19.14 8.43
C GLU A 327 -13.66 -19.03 7.40
N VAL A 328 -13.32 -20.13 6.72
CA VAL A 328 -12.16 -20.26 5.80
C VAL A 328 -12.45 -19.80 4.38
#